data_AF-A0A7G8YN62-F1
#
_entry.id   AF-A0A7G8YN62-F1
#
_cell.length_a   1.000
_cell.length_b   1.000
_cell.length_c   1.000
_cell.angle_alpha   90.00
_cell.angle_beta   90.00
_cell.angle_gamma   90.00
#
_symmetry.space_group_name_H-M   'P 1'
#
loop_
_entity.id
_entity.type
_entity.pdbx_description
1 polymer ?
#
loop_
_entity_poly.entity_id
_entity_poly.type
_entity_poly.pdbx_seq_one_letter_code
_entity_poly.pdbx_strand_id
1 'polypeptide(L)'
;MKRIFGLTLCLLAASMAQAEQKLRVIDLGDDVPVSAEAAERGRQAIAAQEAAKKIKPEEARDFLKRLNKAVEHGQNLAKSGTMDSKQAREQAIALNKLQDESDRFGSLFAPFAKCRSAAIDAASSWQGMIFKDARQYSEDNTSYQANAKECAKAAG
;
A
#
# COMPACT_ATOMS: atom_id res chain seq x y z
N MET A 1 -16.61 -39.56 -65.11
CA MET A 1 -15.60 -38.48 -65.14
C MET A 1 -15.10 -38.31 -63.71
N LYS A 2 -13.89 -38.80 -63.34
CA LYS A 2 -12.60 -38.06 -63.31
C LYS A 2 -12.71 -36.80 -62.41
N ARG A 3 -12.01 -36.59 -61.28
CA ARG A 3 -10.78 -37.16 -60.70
C ARG A 3 -10.74 -36.95 -59.17
N ILE A 4 -10.20 -37.94 -58.46
CA ILE A 4 -9.58 -37.85 -57.13
C ILE A 4 -8.26 -37.06 -57.25
N PHE A 5 -7.91 -36.23 -56.27
CA PHE A 5 -6.57 -35.79 -55.81
C PHE A 5 -6.81 -34.53 -54.96
N GLY A 6 -6.32 -34.35 -53.75
CA GLY A 6 -5.39 -35.10 -52.94
C GLY A 6 -5.23 -34.36 -51.60
N LEU A 7 -4.96 -35.13 -50.55
CA LEU A 7 -4.42 -34.69 -49.28
C LEU A 7 -3.27 -33.68 -49.48
N THR A 8 -3.36 -32.52 -48.85
CA THR A 8 -2.21 -31.79 -48.30
C THR A 8 -2.68 -30.95 -47.12
N LEU A 9 -2.77 -31.63 -45.98
CA LEU A 9 -2.78 -31.04 -44.65
C LEU A 9 -1.35 -30.52 -44.38
N CYS A 10 -1.01 -29.33 -44.84
CA CYS A 10 0.24 -28.66 -44.47
C CYS A 10 -0.02 -27.75 -43.26
N LEU A 11 0.27 -28.32 -42.09
CA LEU A 11 0.88 -27.68 -40.92
C LEU A 11 1.26 -26.20 -41.14
N LEU A 12 0.37 -25.29 -40.77
CA LEU A 12 0.75 -23.96 -40.32
C LEU A 12 0.81 -23.99 -38.80
N ALA A 13 1.76 -24.77 -38.29
CA ALA A 13 2.42 -24.43 -37.05
C ALA A 13 3.16 -23.11 -37.31
N ALA A 14 2.47 -21.98 -37.15
CA ALA A 14 3.11 -20.73 -36.82
C ALA A 14 3.63 -20.86 -35.38
N SER A 15 4.64 -21.69 -35.23
CA SER A 15 5.44 -21.84 -34.03
C SER A 15 6.03 -20.47 -33.73
N MET A 16 5.47 -19.81 -32.71
CA MET A 16 6.23 -19.08 -31.69
C MET A 16 7.49 -18.39 -32.21
N ALA A 17 7.33 -17.43 -33.14
CA ALA A 17 8.39 -16.53 -33.52
C ALA A 17 7.98 -15.13 -33.05
N GLN A 18 8.82 -14.56 -32.19
CA GLN A 18 8.78 -13.17 -31.70
C GLN A 18 7.90 -12.89 -30.48
N ALA A 19 8.14 -13.63 -29.38
CA ALA A 19 7.93 -13.09 -28.04
C ALA A 19 9.12 -13.41 -27.13
N GLU A 20 10.34 -13.38 -27.66
CA GLU A 20 11.51 -13.08 -26.84
C GLU A 20 11.51 -11.57 -26.57
N GLN A 21 10.63 -11.12 -25.67
CA GLN A 21 10.95 -9.92 -24.93
C GLN A 21 12.20 -10.27 -24.13
N LYS A 22 13.37 -9.84 -24.65
CA LYS A 22 14.61 -9.81 -23.88
C LYS A 22 14.27 -9.31 -22.49
N LEU A 23 14.33 -10.20 -21.50
CA LEU A 23 14.59 -9.80 -20.13
C LEU A 23 15.82 -8.91 -20.23
N ARG A 24 15.63 -7.58 -20.13
CA ARG A 24 16.74 -6.73 -19.80
C ARG A 24 17.05 -7.12 -18.37
N VAL A 25 18.01 -8.02 -18.21
CA VAL A 25 18.76 -8.11 -16.96
C VAL A 25 19.19 -6.68 -16.70
N ILE A 26 18.63 -6.08 -15.64
CA ILE A 26 19.18 -4.84 -15.12
C ILE A 26 20.58 -5.26 -14.67
N ASP A 27 21.56 -4.99 -15.52
CA ASP A 27 22.95 -5.09 -15.15
C ASP A 27 23.15 -4.06 -14.04
N LEU A 28 23.10 -4.53 -12.79
CA LEU A 28 23.47 -3.78 -11.61
C LEU A 28 25.00 -3.73 -11.51
N GLY A 29 25.70 -3.59 -12.64
CA GLY A 29 27.14 -3.61 -12.71
C GLY A 29 27.73 -2.64 -11.67
N ASP A 30 28.76 -3.11 -10.97
CA ASP A 30 29.46 -2.37 -9.90
C ASP A 30 30.09 -1.05 -10.39
N ASP A 31 30.04 -0.78 -11.70
CA ASP A 31 30.78 0.26 -12.40
C ASP A 31 30.05 1.62 -12.51
N VAL A 32 28.80 1.74 -12.03
CA VAL A 32 28.14 3.05 -11.91
C VAL A 32 28.32 3.58 -10.49
N PRO A 33 29.13 4.63 -10.26
CA PRO A 33 29.32 5.16 -8.92
C PRO A 33 27.99 5.64 -8.34
N VAL A 34 27.61 5.09 -7.19
CA VAL A 34 26.42 5.51 -6.44
C VAL A 34 26.57 6.99 -6.10
N SER A 35 25.60 7.82 -6.53
CA SER A 35 25.63 9.24 -6.20
C SER A 35 25.61 9.44 -4.68
N ALA A 36 26.20 10.53 -4.19
CA ALA A 36 26.23 10.83 -2.75
C ALA A 36 24.81 10.85 -2.14
N GLU A 37 23.82 11.35 -2.89
CA GLU A 37 22.41 11.39 -2.51
C GLU A 37 21.78 10.00 -2.44
N ALA A 38 22.13 9.11 -3.38
CA ALA A 38 21.67 7.73 -3.37
C ALA A 38 22.27 6.95 -2.19
N ALA A 39 23.55 7.15 -1.89
CA ALA A 39 24.21 6.56 -0.74
C ALA A 39 23.61 7.05 0.59
N GLU A 40 23.30 8.35 0.69
CA GLU A 40 22.65 8.92 1.87
C GLU A 40 21.22 8.39 2.06
N ARG A 41 20.42 8.31 0.99
CA ARG A 41 19.09 7.68 1.06
C ARG A 41 19.18 6.22 1.51
N GLY A 42 20.17 5.47 1.04
CA GLY A 42 20.43 4.09 1.46
C GLY A 42 20.70 3.99 2.97
N ARG A 43 21.57 4.86 3.51
CA ARG A 43 21.87 4.91 4.95
C ARG A 43 20.62 5.24 5.78
N GLN A 44 19.82 6.21 5.34
CA GLN A 44 18.58 6.59 6.02
C GLN A 44 17.55 5.47 6.02
N ALA A 45 17.41 4.75 4.90
CA ALA A 45 16.49 3.61 4.80
C ALA A 45 16.89 2.46 5.76
N ILE A 46 18.19 2.15 5.85
CA ILE A 46 18.70 1.15 6.80
C ILE A 46 18.44 1.60 8.24
N ALA A 47 18.74 2.85 8.58
CA ALA A 47 18.51 3.40 9.91
C ALA A 47 17.03 3.35 10.30
N ALA A 48 16.13 3.70 9.39
CA ALA A 48 14.69 3.63 9.60
C ALA A 48 14.22 2.19 9.84
N GLN A 49 14.76 1.21 9.08
CA GLN A 49 14.44 -0.20 9.28
C GLN A 49 14.94 -0.72 10.64
N GLU A 50 16.16 -0.36 11.04
CA GLU A 50 16.71 -0.72 12.36
C GLU A 50 15.94 -0.07 13.52
N ALA A 51 15.43 1.16 13.32
CA ALA A 51 14.56 1.81 14.29
C ALA A 51 13.21 1.08 14.41
N ALA A 52 12.58 0.73 13.28
CA ALA A 52 11.30 0.03 13.25
C ALA A 52 11.36 -1.34 13.94
N LYS A 53 12.51 -2.03 13.89
CA LYS A 53 12.73 -3.31 14.62
C LYS A 53 12.71 -3.16 16.14
N LYS A 54 12.98 -1.95 16.66
CA LYS A 54 13.08 -1.68 18.11
C LYS A 54 11.77 -1.21 18.73
N ILE A 55 10.75 -0.95 17.92
CA ILE A 55 9.42 -0.55 18.39
C ILE A 55 8.85 -1.66 19.25
N LYS A 56 8.27 -1.29 20.39
CA LYS A 56 7.66 -2.26 21.29
C LYS A 56 6.21 -2.56 20.89
N PRO A 57 5.69 -3.77 21.12
CA PRO A 57 4.30 -4.10 20.83
C PRO A 57 3.29 -3.16 21.49
N GLU A 58 3.58 -2.69 22.71
CA GLU A 58 2.75 -1.71 23.44
C GLU A 58 2.54 -0.43 22.63
N GLU A 59 3.60 0.06 21.99
CA GLU A 59 3.55 1.29 21.21
C GLU A 59 2.71 1.13 19.94
N ALA A 60 2.76 -0.05 19.32
CA ALA A 60 1.91 -0.38 18.18
C ALA A 60 0.43 -0.51 18.59
N ARG A 61 0.14 -1.13 19.74
CA ARG A 61 -1.23 -1.18 20.30
C ARG A 61 -1.77 0.21 20.61
N ASP A 62 -0.99 1.05 21.27
CA ASP A 62 -1.40 2.41 21.64
C ASP A 62 -1.64 3.29 20.42
N PHE A 63 -0.80 3.14 19.39
CA PHE A 63 -1.03 3.77 18.10
C PHE A 63 -2.34 3.28 17.46
N LEU A 64 -2.53 1.96 17.36
CA LEU A 64 -3.72 1.40 16.73
C LEU A 64 -5.00 1.82 17.46
N LYS A 65 -4.97 1.90 18.79
CA LYS A 65 -6.09 2.41 19.60
C LYS A 65 -6.45 3.85 19.23
N ARG A 66 -5.45 4.73 19.05
CA ARG A 66 -5.68 6.12 18.62
C ARG A 66 -6.20 6.19 17.20
N LEU A 67 -5.65 5.37 16.29
CA LEU A 67 -6.12 5.28 14.91
C LEU A 67 -7.59 4.86 14.84
N ASN A 68 -7.95 3.76 15.51
CA ASN A 68 -9.32 3.26 15.53
C ASN A 68 -10.29 4.30 16.08
N LYS A 69 -9.90 5.02 17.15
CA LYS A 69 -10.70 6.11 17.72
C LYS A 69 -10.90 7.25 16.72
N ALA A 70 -9.86 7.64 15.98
CA ALA A 70 -9.97 8.67 14.96
C ALA A 70 -10.89 8.23 13.81
N VAL A 71 -10.78 6.98 13.35
CA VAL A 71 -11.67 6.43 12.31
C VAL A 71 -13.11 6.38 12.78
N GLU A 72 -13.37 5.89 13.99
CA GLU A 72 -14.71 5.86 14.57
C GLU A 72 -15.31 7.26 14.69
N HIS A 73 -14.52 8.25 15.12
CA HIS A 73 -14.96 9.64 15.16
C HIS A 73 -15.39 10.13 13.78
N GLY A 74 -14.57 9.91 12.75
CA GLY A 74 -14.91 10.25 11.37
C GLY A 74 -16.18 9.56 10.88
N GLN A 75 -16.34 8.27 11.16
CA GLN A 75 -17.55 7.53 10.79
C GLN A 75 -18.80 8.09 11.47
N ASN A 76 -18.70 8.51 12.74
CA ASN A 76 -19.80 9.11 13.47
C ASN A 76 -20.16 10.50 12.91
N LEU A 77 -19.17 11.30 12.50
CA LEU A 77 -19.41 12.55 11.78
C LEU A 77 -20.14 12.30 10.45
N ALA A 78 -19.66 11.35 9.64
CA ALA A 78 -20.28 11.03 8.36
C ALA A 78 -21.73 10.53 8.53
N LYS A 79 -21.98 9.70 9.55
CA LYS A 79 -23.33 9.18 9.88
C LYS A 79 -24.28 10.25 10.40
N SER A 80 -23.78 11.33 10.99
CA SER A 80 -24.66 12.39 11.52
C SER A 80 -25.46 13.09 10.42
N GLY A 81 -24.99 13.03 9.17
CA GLY A 81 -25.61 13.72 8.03
C GLY A 81 -25.52 15.25 8.09
N THR A 82 -24.90 15.78 9.14
CA THR A 82 -24.80 17.23 9.44
C THR A 82 -23.36 17.73 9.49
N MET A 83 -22.41 16.88 9.09
CA MET A 83 -20.99 17.23 9.07
C MET A 83 -20.71 18.43 8.15
N ASP A 84 -20.10 19.47 8.71
CA ASP A 84 -19.67 20.63 7.94
C ASP A 84 -18.26 20.47 7.33
N SER A 85 -17.88 21.40 6.46
CA SER A 85 -16.58 21.38 5.77
C SER A 85 -15.38 21.53 6.72
N LYS A 86 -15.57 22.23 7.84
CA LYS A 86 -14.52 22.42 8.86
C LYS A 86 -14.27 21.11 9.59
N GLN A 87 -15.32 20.44 10.06
CA GLN A 87 -15.25 19.11 10.70
C GLN A 87 -14.62 18.08 9.75
N ALA A 88 -15.02 18.08 8.48
CA ALA A 88 -14.44 17.19 7.47
C ALA A 88 -12.92 17.39 7.31
N ARG A 89 -12.48 18.66 7.27
CA ARG A 89 -11.06 19.03 7.16
C ARG A 89 -10.28 18.72 8.44
N GLU A 90 -10.84 19.02 9.62
CA GLU A 90 -10.20 18.72 10.90
C GLU A 90 -9.98 17.22 11.07
N GLN A 91 -10.96 16.41 10.67
CA GLN A 91 -10.83 14.96 10.66
C GLN A 91 -9.76 14.47 9.67
N ALA A 92 -9.67 15.07 8.47
CA ALA A 92 -8.60 14.76 7.53
C ALA A 92 -7.21 15.08 8.10
N ILE A 93 -7.08 16.22 8.79
CA ILE A 93 -5.83 16.59 9.47
C ILE A 93 -5.49 15.59 10.58
N ALA A 94 -6.47 15.13 11.35
CA ALA A 94 -6.26 14.16 12.42
C ALA A 94 -5.76 12.81 11.87
N LEU A 95 -6.35 12.32 10.78
CA LEU A 95 -5.92 11.08 10.13
C LEU A 95 -4.56 11.23 9.45
N ASN A 96 -4.29 12.35 8.78
CA ASN A 96 -2.98 12.59 8.16
C ASN A 96 -1.86 12.64 9.20
N LYS A 97 -2.08 13.24 10.38
CA LYS A 97 -1.09 13.21 11.47
C LYS A 97 -0.76 11.78 11.92
N LEU A 98 -1.77 10.91 11.99
CA LEU A 98 -1.58 9.51 12.34
C LEU A 98 -0.89 8.74 11.20
N GLN A 99 -1.18 9.07 9.95
CA GLN A 99 -0.46 8.54 8.80
C GLN A 99 1.02 8.92 8.86
N ASP A 100 1.35 10.20 9.09
CA ASP A 100 2.72 10.68 9.20
C ASP A 100 3.45 10.02 10.37
N GLU A 101 2.81 9.92 11.54
CA GLU A 101 3.38 9.21 12.70
C GLU A 101 3.66 7.75 12.38
N SER A 102 2.81 7.12 11.55
CA SER A 102 2.90 5.71 11.24
C SER A 102 4.14 5.33 10.41
N ASP A 103 4.81 6.30 9.79
CA ASP A 103 6.04 6.06 9.04
C ASP A 103 7.12 5.37 9.87
N ARG A 104 7.14 5.64 11.19
CA ARG A 104 8.07 5.00 12.14
C ARG A 104 7.94 3.48 12.21
N PHE A 105 6.77 2.92 11.91
CA PHE A 105 6.54 1.47 11.91
C PHE A 105 7.18 0.76 10.71
N GLY A 106 7.81 1.51 9.80
CA GLY A 106 8.51 0.97 8.64
C GLY A 106 7.56 0.42 7.58
N SER A 107 8.15 -0.22 6.57
CA SER A 107 7.44 -0.80 5.41
C SER A 107 7.84 -2.26 5.19
N LEU A 108 7.01 -2.99 4.42
CA LEU A 108 7.18 -4.37 3.89
C LEU A 108 7.64 -5.48 4.87
N PHE A 109 8.78 -5.33 5.52
CA PHE A 109 9.44 -6.33 6.36
C PHE A 109 9.56 -5.93 7.83
N ALA A 110 9.12 -4.72 8.20
CA ALA A 110 9.11 -4.28 9.59
C ALA A 110 8.01 -5.02 10.38
N PRO A 111 8.23 -5.35 11.67
CA PRO A 111 7.29 -6.13 12.48
C PRO A 111 5.86 -5.55 12.51
N PHE A 112 5.77 -4.22 12.49
CA PHE A 112 4.52 -3.48 12.60
C PHE A 112 4.16 -2.72 11.32
N ALA A 113 4.70 -3.10 10.15
CA ALA A 113 4.44 -2.42 8.87
C ALA A 113 2.93 -2.33 8.53
N LYS A 114 2.12 -3.26 9.04
CA LYS A 114 0.66 -3.25 8.88
C LYS A 114 -0.03 -2.12 9.65
N CYS A 115 0.57 -1.60 10.72
CA CYS A 115 0.07 -0.41 11.41
C CYS A 115 0.21 0.84 10.52
N ARG A 116 1.33 0.94 9.77
CA ARG A 116 1.50 1.98 8.74
C ARG A 116 0.48 1.85 7.63
N SER A 117 0.31 0.65 7.10
CA SER A 117 -0.67 0.40 6.01
C SER A 117 -2.08 0.78 6.46
N ALA A 118 -2.48 0.37 7.68
CA ALA A 118 -3.79 0.73 8.24
C ALA A 118 -4.01 2.25 8.35
N ALA A 119 -2.98 3.01 8.72
CA ALA A 119 -3.09 4.46 8.83
C ALA A 119 -3.25 5.15 7.47
N ILE A 120 -2.49 4.70 6.46
CA ILE A 120 -2.61 5.16 5.07
C ILE A 120 -4.02 4.87 4.54
N ASP A 121 -4.50 3.64 4.71
CA ASP A 121 -5.82 3.23 4.23
C ASP A 121 -6.94 4.01 4.94
N ALA A 122 -6.82 4.24 6.24
CA ALA A 122 -7.78 5.04 7.00
C ALA A 122 -7.87 6.50 6.50
N ALA A 123 -6.72 7.12 6.23
CA ALA A 123 -6.66 8.46 5.68
C ALA A 123 -7.20 8.52 4.24
N SER A 124 -6.84 7.56 3.40
CA SER A 124 -7.32 7.47 2.01
C SER A 124 -8.82 7.22 1.93
N SER A 125 -9.35 6.34 2.78
CA SER A 125 -10.80 6.12 2.91
C SER A 125 -11.54 7.42 3.23
N TRP A 126 -11.03 8.20 4.21
CA TRP A 126 -11.63 9.49 4.54
C TRP A 126 -11.60 10.50 3.38
N GLN A 127 -10.53 10.51 2.60
CA GLN A 127 -10.48 11.34 1.38
C GLN A 127 -11.52 10.90 0.37
N GLY A 128 -11.70 9.59 0.15
CA GLY A 128 -12.76 9.05 -0.69
C GLY A 128 -14.15 9.54 -0.24
N MET A 129 -14.40 9.58 1.07
CA MET A 129 -15.64 10.15 1.62
C MET A 129 -15.78 11.64 1.29
N ILE A 130 -14.75 12.46 1.53
CA ILE A 130 -14.77 13.91 1.23
C ILE A 130 -15.06 14.17 -0.25
N PHE A 131 -14.40 13.42 -1.14
CA PHE A 131 -14.55 13.56 -2.59
C PHE A 131 -15.79 12.84 -3.14
N LYS A 132 -16.59 12.20 -2.28
CA LYS A 132 -17.76 11.38 -2.65
C LYS A 132 -17.41 10.24 -3.61
N ASP A 133 -16.17 9.75 -3.57
CA ASP A 133 -15.76 8.51 -4.22
C ASP A 133 -16.08 7.32 -3.30
N ALA A 134 -17.28 6.76 -3.51
CA ALA A 134 -17.77 5.63 -2.72
C ALA A 134 -16.91 4.38 -2.88
N ARG A 135 -16.26 4.19 -4.03
CA ARG A 135 -15.40 3.05 -4.28
C ARG A 135 -14.12 3.17 -3.46
N GLN A 136 -13.43 4.32 -3.56
CA GLN A 136 -12.23 4.59 -2.76
C GLN A 136 -12.55 4.48 -1.26
N TYR A 137 -13.62 5.12 -0.79
CA TYR A 137 -14.05 5.02 0.60
C TYR A 137 -14.20 3.56 1.06
N SER A 138 -14.90 2.74 0.27
CA SER A 138 -15.20 1.35 0.61
C SER A 138 -13.96 0.46 0.57
N GLU A 139 -13.20 0.48 -0.53
CA GLU A 139 -12.02 -0.36 -0.74
C GLU A 139 -10.94 -0.06 0.31
N ASP A 140 -10.69 1.22 0.58
CA ASP A 140 -9.69 1.64 1.57
C ASP A 140 -10.17 1.36 3.00
N ASN A 141 -11.46 1.51 3.31
CA ASN A 141 -11.98 1.13 4.63
C ASN A 141 -11.87 -0.39 4.87
N THR A 142 -12.14 -1.21 3.85
CA THR A 142 -11.92 -2.66 3.93
C THR A 142 -10.44 -3.00 4.14
N SER A 143 -9.55 -2.34 3.40
CA SER A 143 -8.10 -2.52 3.54
C SER A 143 -7.59 -2.10 4.92
N TYR A 144 -8.08 -0.95 5.43
CA TYR A 144 -7.84 -0.49 6.79
C TYR A 144 -8.21 -1.57 7.82
N GLN A 145 -9.42 -2.13 7.75
CA GLN A 145 -9.86 -3.15 8.72
C GLN A 145 -8.96 -4.39 8.70
N ALA A 146 -8.58 -4.85 7.51
CA ALA A 146 -7.68 -5.99 7.36
C ALA A 146 -6.28 -5.69 7.93
N ASN A 147 -5.71 -4.55 7.58
CA ASN A 147 -4.38 -4.14 8.05
C ASN A 147 -4.35 -3.82 9.55
N ALA A 148 -5.42 -3.21 10.09
CA ALA A 148 -5.60 -2.97 11.53
C ALA A 148 -5.62 -4.28 12.32
N LYS A 149 -6.30 -5.32 11.80
CA LYS A 149 -6.32 -6.65 12.41
C LYS A 149 -4.93 -7.29 12.42
N GLU A 150 -4.18 -7.21 11.32
CA GLU A 150 -2.82 -7.76 11.27
C GLU A 150 -1.85 -6.96 12.17
N CYS A 151 -1.99 -5.64 12.23
CA CYS A 151 -1.27 -4.79 13.19
C CYS A 151 -1.55 -5.23 14.63
N ALA A 152 -2.82 -5.41 15.01
CA ALA A 152 -3.21 -5.88 16.34
C ALA A 152 -2.59 -7.23 16.67
N LYS A 153 -2.65 -8.19 15.73
CA LYS A 153 -2.06 -9.51 15.89
C LYS A 153 -0.54 -9.46 16.10
N ALA A 154 0.16 -8.61 15.37
CA ALA A 154 1.61 -8.41 15.56
C ALA A 154 1.91 -7.76 16.92
N ALA A 155 1.02 -6.88 17.40
CA ALA A 155 1.18 -6.11 18.62
C ALA A 155 0.83 -6.89 19.91
N GLY A 156 0.29 -8.11 19.79
CA GLY A 156 -0.01 -9.01 20.91
C GLY A 156 -1.30 -8.65 21.63
#